data_AF-A0A7W0LGD2-F1
#
_entry.id   AF-A0A7W0LGD2-F1
#
_cell.length_a   1.000
_cell.length_b   1.000
_cell.length_c   1.000
_cell.angle_alpha   90.00
_cell.angle_beta   90.00
_cell.angle_gamma   90.00
#
_symmetry.space_group_name_H-M   'P 1'
#
loop_
_entity.id
_entity.type
_entity.pdbx_description
1 polymer ?
#
loop_
_entity_poly.entity_id
_entity_poly.type
_entity_poly.pdbx_seq_one_letter_code
_entity_poly.pdbx_strand_id
1 'polypeptide(L)'
;MRNVLARYQSAYDRLDAHSAKVIWPSLNERALARAFEGLESQDVAFSDCRLNVIGSRAQASCSGTARYVQRVGSKRSQQEARQWTFKLSKESNAWKIDSVQAR
;
A
#
# COMPACT_ATOMS: atom_id res chain seq x y z
N MET A 1 -1.45 -14.04 2.31
CA MET A 1 -1.81 -12.79 1.59
C MET A 1 -2.47 -11.73 2.43
N ARG A 2 -3.66 -11.95 3.00
CA ARG A 2 -4.43 -10.86 3.65
C ARG A 2 -3.60 -10.07 4.68
N ASN A 3 -2.69 -10.75 5.38
CA ASN A 3 -1.72 -10.12 6.27
C ASN A 3 -0.80 -9.08 5.57
N VAL A 4 -0.30 -9.33 4.35
CA VAL A 4 0.55 -8.37 3.63
C VAL A 4 -0.24 -7.15 3.13
N LEU A 5 -1.49 -7.35 2.70
CA LEU A 5 -2.38 -6.26 2.28
C LEU A 5 -2.81 -5.40 3.47
N ALA A 6 -3.13 -6.01 4.62
CA ALA A 6 -3.46 -5.28 5.85
C ALA A 6 -2.24 -4.50 6.38
N ARG A 7 -1.03 -5.07 6.29
CA ARG A 7 0.21 -4.34 6.63
C ARG A 7 0.48 -3.18 5.68
N TYR A 8 0.14 -3.33 4.40
CA TYR A 8 0.21 -2.22 3.45
C TYR A 8 -0.71 -1.08 3.88
N GLN A 9 -2.00 -1.36 4.16
CA GLN A 9 -2.93 -0.34 4.66
C GLN A 9 -2.37 0.34 5.92
N SER A 10 -2.03 -0.46 6.94
CA SER A 10 -1.51 0.09 8.20
C SER A 10 -0.24 0.92 8.05
N ALA A 11 0.64 0.60 7.10
CA ALA A 11 1.85 1.39 6.86
C ALA A 11 1.51 2.75 6.25
N TYR A 12 0.58 2.80 5.29
CA TYR A 12 0.15 4.05 4.67
C TYR A 12 -0.72 4.89 5.61
N ASP A 13 -1.59 4.26 6.42
CA ASP A 13 -2.44 4.94 7.39
C ASP A 13 -1.61 5.63 8.49
N ARG A 14 -0.48 5.00 8.85
CA ARG A 14 0.47 5.54 9.84
C ARG A 14 1.53 6.46 9.23
N LEU A 15 1.54 6.63 7.91
CA LEU A 15 2.60 7.34 7.18
C LEU A 15 4.00 6.77 7.52
N ASP A 16 4.10 5.44 7.68
CA ASP A 16 5.29 4.72 8.10
C ASP A 16 5.96 4.01 6.91
N ALA A 17 6.93 4.70 6.32
CA ALA A 17 7.68 4.19 5.17
C ALA A 17 8.53 2.94 5.52
N HIS A 18 8.96 2.81 6.78
CA HIS A 18 9.76 1.68 7.23
C HIS A 18 8.91 0.41 7.26
N SER A 19 7.72 0.49 7.85
CA SER A 19 6.75 -0.62 7.84
C SER A 19 6.39 -1.05 6.42
N ALA A 20 6.26 -0.10 5.48
CA ALA A 20 6.05 -0.42 4.06
C ALA A 20 7.26 -1.15 3.45
N LYS A 21 8.49 -0.71 3.73
CA LYS A 21 9.74 -1.34 3.25
C LYS A 21 9.88 -2.78 3.73
N VAL A 22 9.47 -3.10 4.95
CA VAL A 22 9.51 -4.46 5.51
C VAL A 22 8.69 -5.44 4.67
N ILE A 23 7.54 -5.02 4.15
CA ILE A 23 6.68 -5.88 3.31
C ILE A 23 6.95 -5.73 1.80
N TRP A 24 7.57 -4.63 1.39
CA TRP A 24 7.92 -4.34 0.00
C TRP A 24 9.43 -4.04 -0.10
N PRO A 25 10.29 -5.07 -0.15
CA PRO A 25 11.74 -4.89 -0.07
C PRO A 25 12.33 -4.07 -1.21
N SER A 26 11.72 -4.08 -2.39
CA SER A 26 12.16 -3.28 -3.55
C SER A 26 11.73 -1.80 -3.49
N LEU A 27 10.87 -1.41 -2.52
CA LEU A 27 10.43 -0.02 -2.35
C LEU A 27 11.60 0.93 -2.06
N ASN A 28 11.57 2.11 -2.65
CA ASN A 28 12.45 3.21 -2.24
C ASN A 28 11.87 3.90 -0.99
N GLU A 29 12.32 3.47 0.19
CA GLU A 29 11.85 3.97 1.49
C GLU A 29 12.02 5.48 1.63
N ARG A 30 13.16 6.04 1.18
CA ARG A 30 13.43 7.49 1.28
C ARG A 30 12.46 8.30 0.43
N ALA A 31 12.15 7.83 -0.77
CA ALA A 31 11.19 8.50 -1.64
C ALA A 31 9.77 8.47 -1.05
N LEU A 32 9.37 7.34 -0.46
CA LEU A 32 8.07 7.23 0.20
C LEU A 32 7.98 8.09 1.46
N ALA A 33 9.04 8.11 2.30
CA ALA A 33 9.10 8.96 3.48
C ALA A 33 8.93 10.44 3.14
N ARG A 34 9.62 10.93 2.09
CA ARG A 34 9.45 12.30 1.59
C ARG A 34 8.03 12.59 1.11
N ALA A 35 7.37 11.62 0.45
CA ALA A 35 5.97 11.79 0.06
C ALA A 35 5.05 11.89 1.29
N PHE A 36 5.29 11.07 2.31
CA PHE A 36 4.56 11.08 3.57
C PHE A 36 4.76 12.36 4.40
N GLU A 37 5.93 12.99 4.35
CA GLU A 37 6.17 14.29 5.00
C GLU A 37 5.24 15.40 4.50
N GLY A 38 4.75 15.29 3.26
CA GLY A 38 3.79 16.22 2.65
C GLY A 38 2.34 15.99 3.09
N LEU A 39 2.05 14.93 3.85
CA LEU A 39 0.70 14.55 4.26
C LEU A 39 0.48 14.79 5.75
N GLU A 40 -0.70 15.30 6.09
CA GLU A 40 -1.19 15.37 7.47
C GLU A 40 -1.76 14.02 7.89
N SER A 41 -2.51 13.39 7.00
CA SER A 41 -3.07 12.06 7.18
C SER A 41 -3.28 11.40 5.83
N GLN A 42 -3.20 10.07 5.81
CA GLN A 42 -3.67 9.24 4.70
C GLN A 42 -4.42 8.04 5.26
N ASP A 43 -5.37 7.51 4.49
CA ASP A 43 -6.12 6.28 4.77
C ASP A 43 -6.30 5.50 3.46
N VAL A 44 -6.06 4.19 3.51
CA VAL A 44 -6.30 3.27 2.39
C VAL A 44 -7.26 2.18 2.82
N ALA A 45 -8.45 2.17 2.24
CA ALA A 45 -9.48 1.17 2.49
C ALA A 45 -9.70 0.31 1.25
N PHE A 46 -9.49 -1.01 1.36
CA PHE A 46 -9.87 -1.97 0.32
C PHE A 46 -11.30 -2.46 0.54
N SER A 47 -12.13 -2.37 -0.50
CA SER A 47 -13.52 -2.85 -0.48
C SER A 47 -13.67 -4.27 -1.01
N ASP A 48 -12.93 -4.61 -2.06
CA ASP A 48 -12.93 -5.96 -2.64
C ASP A 48 -11.51 -6.31 -3.10
N CYS A 49 -11.14 -7.58 -2.95
CA CYS A 49 -9.84 -8.09 -3.36
C CYS A 49 -9.97 -9.49 -3.97
N ARG A 50 -9.65 -9.60 -5.26
CA ARG A 50 -9.46 -10.87 -5.95
C ARG A 50 -8.03 -11.35 -5.79
N LEU A 51 -7.86 -12.59 -5.34
CA LEU A 51 -6.55 -13.21 -5.13
C LEU A 51 -6.35 -14.35 -6.13
N ASN A 52 -5.19 -14.39 -6.77
CA ASN A 52 -4.73 -15.51 -7.59
C ASN A 52 -3.37 -15.97 -7.08
N VAL A 53 -3.25 -17.22 -6.65
CA VAL A 53 -2.04 -17.78 -6.04
C VAL A 53 -1.56 -18.97 -6.87
N ILE A 54 -0.28 -18.93 -7.29
CA ILE A 54 0.36 -19.97 -8.09
C ILE A 54 1.70 -20.31 -7.44
N GLY A 55 1.72 -21.37 -6.64
CA GLY A 55 2.92 -21.81 -5.90
C GLY A 55 3.45 -20.73 -4.95
N SER A 56 4.67 -20.26 -5.19
CA SER A 56 5.34 -19.19 -4.41
C SER A 56 5.10 -17.78 -4.97
N ARG A 57 4.24 -17.62 -5.99
CA ARG A 57 3.86 -16.32 -6.56
C ARG A 57 2.38 -16.09 -6.44
N ALA A 58 1.99 -14.83 -6.51
CA ALA A 58 0.59 -14.46 -6.55
C ALA A 58 0.35 -13.05 -7.05
N GLN A 59 -0.91 -12.80 -7.38
CA GLN A 59 -1.44 -11.50 -7.72
C GLN A 59 -2.66 -11.20 -6.85
N ALA A 60 -2.72 -9.99 -6.30
CA ALA A 60 -3.91 -9.47 -5.65
C ALA A 60 -4.40 -8.24 -6.42
N SER A 61 -5.65 -8.25 -6.84
CA SER A 61 -6.31 -7.10 -7.47
C SER A 61 -7.39 -6.59 -6.53
N CYS A 62 -7.17 -5.42 -5.96
CA CYS A 62 -8.06 -4.81 -4.99
C CYS A 62 -8.70 -3.52 -5.55
N SER A 63 -9.97 -3.30 -5.25
CA SER A 63 -10.64 -2.01 -5.42
C SER A 63 -10.85 -1.37 -4.05
N GLY A 64 -10.98 -0.04 -4.02
CA GLY A 64 -11.22 0.67 -2.76
C GLY A 64 -11.02 2.18 -2.89
N THR A 65 -10.74 2.82 -1.77
CA THR A 65 -10.57 4.27 -1.68
C THR A 65 -9.27 4.65 -1.01
N ALA A 66 -8.60 5.66 -1.55
CA ALA A 66 -7.51 6.36 -0.87
C ALA A 66 -8.03 7.74 -0.45
N ARG A 67 -7.87 8.08 0.83
CA ARG A 67 -8.18 9.40 1.36
C ARG A 67 -6.91 10.03 1.90
N TYR A 68 -6.65 11.29 1.59
CA TYR A 68 -5.49 11.99 2.11
C TYR A 68 -5.77 13.47 2.36
N VAL A 69 -5.02 14.04 3.29
CA VAL A 69 -5.01 15.47 3.62
C VAL A 69 -3.59 15.95 3.49
N GLN A 70 -3.36 17.01 2.70
CA GLN A 70 -2.04 17.62 2.57
C GLN A 70 -1.71 18.42 3.83
N ARG A 71 -0.46 18.32 4.30
CA ARG A 71 0.02 19.05 5.48
C ARG A 71 0.12 20.56 5.24
N VAL A 72 0.44 20.95 4.01
CA VAL A 72 0.63 22.34 3.59
C VAL A 72 -0.35 22.65 2.46
N GLY A 73 -0.91 23.86 2.45
CA GLY A 73 -1.90 24.30 1.46
C GLY A 73 -3.33 24.04 1.90
N SER A 74 -4.20 23.67 0.97
CA SER A 74 -5.61 23.39 1.26
C SER A 74 -5.73 22.08 2.04
N LYS A 75 -6.08 22.17 3.32
CA LYS A 75 -6.35 21.02 4.21
C LYS A 75 -7.63 20.24 3.86
N ARG A 76 -8.15 20.39 2.64
CA ARG A 76 -9.34 19.67 2.19
C ARG A 76 -8.99 18.20 2.04
N SER A 77 -9.76 17.35 2.70
CA SER A 77 -9.66 15.90 2.49
C SER A 77 -10.00 15.57 1.05
N GLN A 78 -9.06 14.95 0.36
CA GLN A 78 -9.24 14.37 -0.96
C GLN A 78 -9.55 12.90 -0.78
N GLN A 79 -10.58 12.42 -1.46
CA GLN A 79 -10.95 11.01 -1.47
C GLN A 79 -11.09 10.55 -2.91
N GLU A 80 -10.38 9.48 -3.25
CA GLU A 80 -10.31 8.95 -4.60
C GLU A 80 -10.61 7.45 -4.60
N ALA A 81 -11.48 7.01 -5.50
CA ALA A 81 -11.62 5.60 -5.80
C ALA A 81 -10.39 5.14 -6.59
N ARG A 82 -9.78 4.03 -6.16
CA ARG A 82 -8.54 3.50 -6.74
C ARG A 82 -8.64 2.00 -6.92
N GLN A 83 -7.87 1.49 -7.88
CA GLN A 83 -7.64 0.07 -8.06
C GLN A 83 -6.16 -0.25 -7.92
N TRP A 84 -5.84 -1.22 -7.07
CA TRP A 84 -4.49 -1.70 -6.83
C TRP A 84 -4.29 -3.09 -7.42
N THR A 85 -3.17 -3.29 -8.08
CA THR A 85 -2.66 -4.61 -8.45
C THR A 85 -1.32 -4.84 -7.77
N PHE A 86 -1.26 -5.84 -6.90
CA PHE A 86 -0.08 -6.28 -6.19
C PHE A 86 0.47 -7.55 -6.86
N LYS A 87 1.76 -7.55 -7.18
CA LYS A 87 2.50 -8.78 -7.46
C LYS A 87 3.27 -9.17 -6.21
N LEU A 88 3.12 -10.44 -5.80
CA LEU A 88 3.63 -10.94 -4.54
C LEU A 88 4.45 -12.21 -4.74
N SER A 89 5.50 -12.35 -3.95
CA SER A 89 6.32 -13.55 -3.85
C SER A 89 6.40 -14.04 -2.40
N LYS A 90 6.56 -15.35 -2.21
CA LYS A 90 6.70 -15.97 -0.89
C LYS A 90 8.18 -16.14 -0.58
N GLU A 91 8.67 -15.42 0.42
CA GLU A 91 10.04 -15.49 0.94
C GLU A 91 10.03 -16.02 2.38
N SER A 92 10.76 -17.10 2.66
CA SER A 92 10.97 -17.63 4.03
C SER A 92 9.69 -17.70 4.89
N ASN A 93 8.57 -18.12 4.29
CA ASN A 93 7.21 -18.20 4.86
C ASN A 93 6.39 -16.91 5.00
N ALA A 94 6.90 -15.75 4.56
CA ALA A 94 6.13 -14.52 4.48
C ALA A 94 5.85 -14.13 3.02
N TRP A 95 4.69 -13.54 2.77
CA TRP A 95 4.43 -12.89 1.49
C TRP A 95 5.05 -11.50 1.47
N LYS A 96 5.78 -11.18 0.41
CA LYS A 96 6.38 -9.88 0.14
C LYS A 96 5.79 -9.30 -1.14
N ILE A 97 5.80 -7.98 -1.23
CA ILE A 97 5.39 -7.24 -2.41
C ILE A 97 6.60 -7.11 -3.33
N ASP A 98 6.45 -7.59 -4.54
CA ASP A 98 7.41 -7.38 -5.62
C ASP A 98 7.14 -6.03 -6.29
N SER A 99 5.86 -5.74 -6.56
CA SER A 99 5.41 -4.47 -7.12
C SER A 99 3.94 -4.16 -6.79
N VAL A 100 3.63 -2.86 -6.79
CA VAL A 100 2.26 -2.33 -6.69
C VAL A 100 2.02 -1.40 -7.87
N GLN A 101 0.85 -1.55 -8.51
CA GLN A 101 0.34 -0.61 -9.49
C GLN A 101 -1.01 -0.09 -8.98
N ALA A 102 -1.13 1.23 -8.84
CA ALA A 102 -2.37 1.89 -8.48
C ALA A 102 -2.84 2.74 -9.67
N ARG A 103 -4.11 2.59 -10.05
CA ARG A 103 -4.78 3.43 -11.06
C ARG A 103 -5.98 4.10 -10.42
#